data_AF-A0A7V1FYS1-F1
#
_entry.id   AF-A0A7V1FYS1-F1
#
_cell.length_a   1.000
_cell.length_b   1.000
_cell.length_c   1.000
_cell.angle_alpha   90.00
_cell.angle_beta   90.00
_cell.angle_gamma   90.00
#
_symmetry.space_group_name_H-M   'P 1'
#
loop_
_entity.id
_entity.type
_entity.pdbx_description
1 polymer ?
#
loop_
_entity_poly.entity_id
_entity_poly.type
_entity_poly.pdbx_seq_one_letter_code
_entity_poly.pdbx_strand_id
1 'polypeptide(L)'
;MTLSGRQKLTIIPLLLYWPAIFIATHIPKVPLWVIRAHMSDKTLHYIAYLVLVFLLWFAISPYKKVRWRRAAVWWVLFVVAWYGVVDEWLQGYVGRNPDVVDFLANLTGAITSLIVLSIFPFWPASLVLTGAVIFVLTTFMQANMADRLPVTNAAFHLCAYGFFSLLWTRCLHHLLPTKAPQPKWLAAALAVPTSFLLAVELSSAVAGNGFRLWCVIISAAGIAA
;
A
#
# COMPACT_ATOMS: atom_id res chain seq x y z
N MET A 1 -8.01 -21.48 20.14
CA MET A 1 -6.76 -21.14 19.42
C MET A 1 -6.48 -19.66 19.59
N THR A 2 -5.33 -19.29 20.16
CA THR A 2 -4.92 -17.88 20.30
C THR A 2 -4.31 -17.39 18.97
N LEU A 3 -4.83 -16.30 18.42
CA LEU A 3 -4.26 -15.69 17.21
C LEU A 3 -2.84 -15.19 17.48
N SER A 4 -1.92 -15.44 16.56
CA SER A 4 -0.55 -14.95 16.68
C SER A 4 -0.48 -13.43 16.55
N GLY A 5 0.58 -12.80 17.09
CA GLY A 5 0.76 -11.34 16.98
C GLY A 5 0.74 -10.84 15.52
N ARG A 6 1.36 -11.59 14.59
CA ARG A 6 1.35 -11.23 13.16
C ARG A 6 -0.02 -11.39 12.53
N GLN A 7 -0.80 -12.38 12.93
CA GLN A 7 -2.19 -12.54 12.47
C GLN A 7 -3.07 -11.38 12.95
N LYS A 8 -2.93 -10.94 14.20
CA LYS A 8 -3.68 -9.78 14.70
C LYS A 8 -3.33 -8.52 13.91
N LEU A 9 -2.04 -8.32 13.61
CA LEU A 9 -1.54 -7.20 12.82
C LEU A 9 -2.04 -7.19 11.37
N THR A 10 -2.55 -8.30 10.84
CA THR A 10 -3.09 -8.35 9.46
C THR A 10 -4.60 -8.44 9.44
N ILE A 11 -5.22 -9.17 10.36
CA ILE A 11 -6.68 -9.32 10.45
C ILE A 11 -7.33 -8.00 10.82
N ILE A 12 -6.80 -7.23 11.78
CA ILE A 12 -7.41 -5.96 12.19
C ILE A 12 -7.42 -4.98 11.01
N PRO A 13 -6.29 -4.71 10.31
CA PRO A 13 -6.33 -3.90 9.10
C PRO A 13 -7.22 -4.47 8.01
N LEU A 14 -7.24 -5.79 7.79
CA LEU A 14 -8.12 -6.41 6.79
C LEU A 14 -9.60 -6.13 7.05
N LEU A 15 -10.04 -6.30 8.31
CA LEU A 15 -11.44 -6.09 8.72
C LEU A 15 -11.87 -4.63 8.61
N LEU A 16 -10.94 -3.68 8.69
CA LEU A 16 -11.22 -2.26 8.47
C LEU A 16 -11.13 -1.88 6.98
N TYR A 17 -10.10 -2.38 6.31
CA TYR A 17 -9.76 -2.04 4.94
C TYR A 17 -10.76 -2.59 3.94
N TRP A 18 -11.19 -3.84 4.11
CA TRP A 18 -12.10 -4.49 3.16
C TRP A 18 -13.48 -3.79 3.09
N PRO A 19 -14.17 -3.49 4.21
CA PRO A 19 -15.38 -2.68 4.16
C PRO A 19 -15.13 -1.27 3.63
N ALA A 20 -13.98 -0.66 3.97
CA ALA A 20 -13.65 0.69 3.51
C ALA A 20 -13.51 0.76 1.98
N ILE A 21 -12.81 -0.20 1.35
CA ILE A 21 -12.70 -0.24 -0.11
C ILE A 21 -14.05 -0.55 -0.77
N PHE A 22 -14.87 -1.43 -0.18
CA PHE A 22 -16.20 -1.73 -0.69
C PHE A 22 -17.10 -0.49 -0.67
N ILE A 23 -17.11 0.26 0.44
CA ILE A 23 -17.85 1.52 0.53
C ILE A 23 -17.30 2.53 -0.49
N ALA A 24 -15.97 2.61 -0.65
CA ALA A 24 -15.35 3.55 -1.58
C ALA A 24 -15.70 3.26 -3.05
N THR A 25 -15.73 1.98 -3.47
CA THR A 25 -16.12 1.58 -4.83
C THR A 25 -17.60 1.87 -5.12
N HIS A 26 -18.45 1.90 -4.08
CA HIS A 26 -19.88 2.13 -4.21
C HIS A 26 -20.31 3.61 -4.09
N ILE A 27 -19.36 4.56 -4.05
CA ILE A 27 -19.71 5.98 -4.09
C ILE A 27 -20.14 6.34 -5.54
N PRO A 28 -21.40 6.79 -5.76
CA PRO A 28 -21.96 6.98 -7.11
C PRO A 28 -21.18 7.95 -8.00
N LYS A 29 -20.54 8.94 -7.38
CA LYS A 29 -19.72 9.95 -8.07
C LYS A 29 -18.32 9.88 -7.51
N VAL A 30 -17.34 9.80 -8.39
CA VAL A 30 -15.92 9.87 -8.01
C VAL A 30 -15.72 11.13 -7.15
N PRO A 31 -15.22 10.99 -5.91
CA PRO A 31 -15.06 12.13 -5.02
C PRO A 31 -14.23 13.23 -5.67
N LEU A 32 -14.61 14.49 -5.44
CA LEU A 32 -13.92 15.65 -6.03
C LEU A 32 -12.41 15.69 -5.75
N TRP A 33 -11.97 15.10 -4.65
CA TRP A 33 -10.56 15.00 -4.29
C TRP A 33 -9.80 14.00 -5.18
N VAL A 34 -10.44 12.90 -5.60
CA VAL A 34 -9.85 11.93 -6.56
C VAL A 34 -9.74 12.55 -7.94
N ILE A 35 -10.82 13.22 -8.41
CA ILE A 35 -10.83 13.89 -9.71
C ILE A 35 -9.70 14.93 -9.79
N ARG A 36 -9.56 15.74 -8.73
CA ARG A 36 -8.52 16.77 -8.66
C ARG A 36 -7.12 16.24 -8.44
N ALA A 37 -6.99 15.00 -7.95
CA ALA A 37 -5.72 14.32 -7.83
C ALA A 37 -5.23 13.73 -9.17
N HIS A 38 -6.02 13.80 -10.25
CA HIS A 38 -5.67 13.27 -11.59
C HIS A 38 -5.21 11.81 -11.59
N MET A 39 -5.54 11.06 -10.54
CA MET A 39 -5.21 9.64 -10.45
C MET A 39 -6.26 8.85 -11.20
N SER A 40 -5.83 7.94 -12.05
CA SER A 40 -6.78 7.11 -12.79
C SER A 40 -7.51 6.15 -11.85
N ASP A 41 -8.81 5.97 -12.08
CA ASP A 41 -9.64 5.03 -11.32
C ASP A 41 -9.02 3.62 -11.32
N LYS A 42 -8.49 3.22 -12.48
CA LYS A 42 -7.77 1.95 -12.70
C LYS A 42 -6.56 1.79 -11.78
N THR A 43 -5.79 2.85 -11.55
CA THR A 43 -4.65 2.81 -10.62
C THR A 43 -5.12 2.63 -9.17
N LEU A 44 -6.25 3.24 -8.79
CA LEU A 44 -6.85 3.07 -7.47
C LEU A 44 -7.34 1.63 -7.27
N HIS A 45 -8.05 1.08 -8.26
CA HIS A 45 -8.49 -0.31 -8.29
C HIS A 45 -7.33 -1.30 -8.14
N TYR A 46 -6.26 -1.09 -8.93
CA TYR A 46 -5.05 -1.89 -8.85
C TYR A 46 -4.42 -1.90 -7.45
N ILE A 47 -4.20 -0.71 -6.86
CA ILE A 47 -3.62 -0.60 -5.52
C ILE A 47 -4.55 -1.20 -4.46
N ALA A 48 -5.85 -0.96 -4.58
CA ALA A 48 -6.83 -1.43 -3.61
C ALA A 48 -6.80 -2.96 -3.49
N TYR A 49 -6.84 -3.66 -4.62
CA TYR A 49 -6.78 -5.12 -4.63
C TYR A 49 -5.39 -5.66 -4.31
N LEU A 50 -4.32 -4.94 -4.66
CA LEU A 50 -2.96 -5.30 -4.28
C LEU A 50 -2.79 -5.33 -2.74
N VAL A 51 -3.29 -4.31 -2.03
CA VAL A 51 -3.28 -4.24 -0.56
C VAL A 51 -4.25 -5.27 0.04
N LEU A 52 -5.46 -5.42 -0.52
CA LEU A 52 -6.46 -6.38 -0.06
C LEU A 52 -5.91 -7.80 -0.04
N VAL A 53 -5.34 -8.25 -1.17
CA VAL A 53 -4.80 -9.62 -1.30
C VAL A 53 -3.58 -9.83 -0.40
N PHE A 54 -2.79 -8.80 -0.18
CA PHE A 54 -1.66 -8.86 0.74
C PHE A 54 -2.13 -9.17 2.17
N LEU A 55 -3.10 -8.39 2.65
CA LEU A 55 -3.68 -8.54 3.98
C LEU A 55 -4.40 -9.90 4.11
N LEU A 56 -5.18 -10.28 3.09
CA LEU A 56 -5.90 -11.55 3.04
C LEU A 56 -4.95 -12.75 3.13
N TRP A 57 -3.88 -12.76 2.33
CA TRP A 57 -2.91 -13.86 2.34
C TRP A 57 -2.29 -14.05 3.72
N PHE A 58 -1.83 -12.97 4.37
CA PHE A 58 -1.23 -13.09 5.69
C PHE A 58 -2.23 -13.26 6.83
N ALA A 59 -3.52 -12.94 6.64
CA ALA A 59 -4.57 -13.36 7.56
C ALA A 59 -4.73 -14.89 7.56
N ILE A 60 -4.73 -15.51 6.37
CA ILE A 60 -4.89 -16.97 6.19
C ILE A 60 -3.57 -17.72 6.47
N SER A 61 -2.43 -17.13 6.13
CA SER A 61 -1.10 -17.76 6.11
C SER A 61 0.00 -16.82 6.64
N PRO A 62 -0.06 -16.41 7.93
CA PRO A 62 0.75 -15.34 8.54
C PRO A 62 2.28 -15.50 8.48
N TYR A 63 2.76 -16.72 8.32
CA TYR A 63 4.19 -17.05 8.35
C TYR A 63 4.68 -17.72 7.07
N LYS A 64 3.82 -17.86 6.05
CA LYS A 64 4.13 -18.65 4.86
C LYS A 64 4.18 -17.75 3.64
N LYS A 65 5.26 -17.85 2.87
CA LYS A 65 5.32 -17.30 1.51
C LYS A 65 4.29 -18.00 0.62
N VAL A 66 3.85 -17.31 -0.42
CA VAL A 66 3.04 -17.90 -1.48
C VAL A 66 3.84 -19.01 -2.16
N ARG A 67 3.20 -20.17 -2.32
CA ARG A 67 3.72 -21.30 -3.10
C ARG A 67 2.67 -21.67 -4.13
N TRP A 68 2.89 -21.34 -5.39
CA TRP A 68 1.94 -21.51 -6.50
C TRP A 68 1.44 -22.95 -6.70
N ARG A 69 2.17 -23.95 -6.20
CA ARG A 69 1.74 -25.37 -6.19
C ARG A 69 0.64 -25.69 -5.16
N ARG A 70 0.33 -24.78 -4.24
CA ARG A 70 -0.69 -25.01 -3.20
C ARG A 70 -2.05 -24.52 -3.65
N ALA A 71 -3.08 -25.32 -3.39
CA ALA A 71 -4.48 -24.98 -3.68
C ALA A 71 -4.92 -23.66 -3.03
N ALA A 72 -4.36 -23.30 -1.86
CA ALA A 72 -4.70 -22.05 -1.17
C ALA A 72 -4.49 -20.79 -2.04
N VAL A 73 -3.47 -20.76 -2.90
CA VAL A 73 -3.19 -19.61 -3.79
C VAL A 73 -4.30 -19.46 -4.82
N TRP A 74 -4.70 -20.58 -5.42
CA TRP A 74 -5.77 -20.63 -6.42
C TRP A 74 -7.13 -20.33 -5.82
N TRP A 75 -7.39 -20.78 -4.58
CA TRP A 75 -8.59 -20.41 -3.84
C TRP A 75 -8.64 -18.92 -3.53
N VAL A 76 -7.53 -18.31 -3.12
CA VAL A 76 -7.47 -16.85 -2.90
C VAL A 76 -7.75 -16.10 -4.21
N LEU A 77 -7.11 -16.50 -5.32
CA LEU A 77 -7.37 -15.89 -6.62
C LEU A 77 -8.82 -16.07 -7.07
N PHE A 78 -9.38 -17.26 -6.91
CA PHE A 78 -10.77 -17.55 -7.28
C PHE A 78 -11.75 -16.68 -6.49
N VAL A 79 -11.59 -16.62 -5.15
CA VAL A 79 -12.46 -15.82 -4.28
C VAL A 79 -12.34 -14.34 -4.59
N VAL A 80 -11.12 -13.82 -4.78
CA VAL A 80 -10.89 -12.40 -5.07
C VAL A 80 -11.39 -12.01 -6.46
N ALA A 81 -11.22 -12.87 -7.46
CA ALA A 81 -11.78 -12.66 -8.79
C ALA A 81 -13.31 -12.63 -8.75
N TRP A 82 -13.94 -13.59 -8.08
CA TRP A 82 -15.40 -13.59 -7.93
C TRP A 82 -15.89 -12.38 -7.15
N TYR A 83 -15.19 -12.01 -6.08
CA TYR A 83 -15.48 -10.79 -5.34
C TYR A 83 -15.43 -9.55 -6.25
N GLY A 84 -14.40 -9.43 -7.10
CA GLY A 84 -14.30 -8.31 -8.05
C GLY A 84 -15.41 -8.28 -9.10
N VAL A 85 -15.86 -9.45 -9.59
CA VAL A 85 -17.03 -9.52 -10.49
C VAL A 85 -18.29 -9.03 -9.78
N VAL A 86 -18.51 -9.46 -8.54
CA VAL A 86 -19.68 -9.05 -7.75
C VAL A 86 -19.62 -7.57 -7.40
N ASP A 87 -18.45 -7.06 -7.04
CA ASP A 87 -18.21 -5.64 -6.72
C ASP A 87 -18.56 -4.75 -7.93
N GLU A 88 -18.02 -5.05 -9.13
CA GLU A 88 -18.36 -4.33 -10.36
C GLU A 88 -19.84 -4.43 -10.75
N TRP A 89 -20.44 -5.61 -10.58
CA TRP A 89 -21.87 -5.78 -10.84
C TRP A 89 -22.74 -4.97 -9.88
N LEU A 90 -22.40 -4.96 -8.59
CA LEU A 90 -23.11 -4.19 -7.55
C LEU A 90 -22.94 -2.68 -7.74
N GLN A 91 -21.80 -2.22 -8.24
CA GLN A 91 -21.58 -0.82 -8.62
C GLN A 91 -22.64 -0.32 -9.63
N GLY A 92 -23.14 -1.19 -10.51
CA GLY A 92 -24.23 -0.90 -11.44
C GLY A 92 -25.53 -0.42 -10.77
N TYR A 93 -25.81 -0.91 -9.56
CA TYR A 93 -27.03 -0.56 -8.81
C TYR A 93 -26.93 0.78 -8.06
N VAL A 94 -25.73 1.34 -7.93
CA VAL A 94 -25.50 2.64 -7.28
C VAL A 94 -25.22 3.76 -8.30
N GLY A 95 -25.48 3.52 -9.59
CA GLY A 95 -25.36 4.52 -10.64
C GLY A 95 -23.93 4.70 -11.18
N ARG A 96 -23.03 3.75 -10.93
CA ARG A 96 -21.76 3.62 -11.65
C ARG A 96 -21.93 2.68 -12.85
N ASN A 97 -21.06 2.81 -13.84
CA ASN A 97 -21.04 1.90 -14.98
C ASN A 97 -20.01 0.80 -14.70
N PRO A 98 -20.41 -0.48 -14.64
CA PRO A 98 -19.47 -1.59 -14.51
C PRO A 98 -18.42 -1.54 -15.65
N ASP A 99 -17.13 -1.60 -15.32
CA ASP A 99 -16.04 -1.57 -16.31
C ASP A 99 -15.19 -2.84 -16.20
N VAL A 100 -15.10 -3.58 -17.31
CA VAL A 100 -14.23 -4.77 -17.41
C VAL A 100 -12.77 -4.40 -17.18
N VAL A 101 -12.34 -3.20 -17.54
CA VAL A 101 -10.96 -2.77 -17.33
C VAL A 101 -10.67 -2.51 -15.85
N ASP A 102 -11.66 -2.08 -15.07
CA ASP A 102 -11.52 -1.90 -13.62
C ASP A 102 -11.46 -3.27 -12.92
N PHE A 103 -12.24 -4.25 -13.39
CA PHE A 103 -12.08 -5.66 -13.00
C PHE A 103 -10.67 -6.21 -13.33
N LEU A 104 -10.12 -5.92 -14.51
CA LEU A 104 -8.76 -6.32 -14.88
C LEU A 104 -7.70 -5.64 -13.99
N ALA A 105 -7.90 -4.38 -13.62
CA ALA A 105 -7.05 -3.69 -12.67
C ALA A 105 -7.07 -4.36 -11.29
N ASN A 106 -8.25 -4.77 -10.82
CA ASN A 106 -8.43 -5.54 -9.59
C ASN A 106 -7.65 -6.88 -9.64
N LEU A 107 -7.81 -7.63 -10.74
CA LEU A 107 -7.16 -8.93 -10.92
C LEU A 107 -5.64 -8.81 -11.02
N THR A 108 -5.13 -7.83 -11.75
CA THR A 108 -3.69 -7.59 -11.88
C THR A 108 -3.07 -7.16 -10.54
N GLY A 109 -3.76 -6.32 -9.75
CA GLY A 109 -3.33 -5.97 -8.40
C GLY A 109 -3.23 -7.20 -7.48
N ALA A 110 -4.25 -8.07 -7.53
CA ALA A 110 -4.28 -9.33 -6.80
C ALA A 110 -3.11 -10.26 -7.17
N ILE A 111 -2.85 -10.44 -8.46
CA ILE A 111 -1.75 -11.27 -8.96
C ILE A 111 -0.40 -10.69 -8.55
N THR A 112 -0.18 -9.37 -8.71
CA THR A 112 1.06 -8.72 -8.29
C THR A 112 1.33 -8.94 -6.80
N SER A 113 0.30 -8.81 -5.97
CA SER A 113 0.42 -9.08 -4.53
C SER A 113 0.93 -10.49 -4.24
N LEU A 114 0.36 -11.51 -4.89
CA LEU A 114 0.79 -12.91 -4.73
C LEU A 114 2.21 -13.15 -5.25
N ILE A 115 2.62 -12.48 -6.34
CA ILE A 115 4.00 -12.53 -6.84
C ILE A 115 4.96 -11.99 -5.78
N VAL A 116 4.70 -10.80 -5.24
CA VAL A 116 5.52 -10.19 -4.16
C VAL A 116 5.63 -11.14 -2.96
N LEU A 117 4.51 -11.73 -2.54
CA LEU A 117 4.43 -12.68 -1.43
C LEU A 117 5.11 -14.03 -1.70
N SER A 118 5.38 -14.36 -2.96
CA SER A 118 6.13 -15.56 -3.33
C SER A 118 7.64 -15.35 -3.19
N ILE A 119 8.11 -14.12 -3.40
CA ILE A 119 9.51 -13.72 -3.35
C ILE A 119 9.91 -13.41 -1.89
N PHE A 120 9.12 -12.58 -1.21
CA PHE A 120 9.49 -12.00 0.08
C PHE A 120 8.72 -12.62 1.26
N PRO A 121 9.34 -12.77 2.44
CA PRO A 121 8.62 -13.09 3.68
C PRO A 121 7.88 -11.85 4.22
N PHE A 122 7.16 -12.01 5.32
CA PHE A 122 6.28 -10.97 5.89
C PHE A 122 6.90 -9.56 5.94
N TRP A 123 8.03 -9.35 6.65
CA TRP A 123 8.57 -8.00 6.84
C TRP A 123 9.05 -7.34 5.53
N PRO A 124 9.87 -7.98 4.69
CA PRO A 124 10.28 -7.37 3.42
C PRO A 124 9.10 -7.21 2.46
N ALA A 125 8.12 -8.13 2.46
CA ALA A 125 6.92 -7.98 1.64
C ALA A 125 6.08 -6.76 2.09
N SER A 126 5.90 -6.55 3.40
CA SER A 126 5.24 -5.36 3.95
C SER A 126 5.98 -4.08 3.56
N LEU A 127 7.32 -4.10 3.60
CA LEU A 127 8.15 -2.95 3.23
C LEU A 127 7.99 -2.61 1.75
N VAL A 128 8.11 -3.61 0.87
CA VAL A 128 7.93 -3.45 -0.59
C VAL A 128 6.53 -2.95 -0.90
N LEU A 129 5.49 -3.54 -0.29
CA LEU A 129 4.12 -3.10 -0.45
C LEU A 129 3.95 -1.63 -0.04
N THR A 130 4.39 -1.28 1.16
CA THR A 130 4.26 0.09 1.70
C THR A 130 5.00 1.08 0.81
N GLY A 131 6.23 0.74 0.38
CA GLY A 131 7.00 1.55 -0.55
C GLY A 131 6.29 1.73 -1.90
N ALA A 132 5.73 0.66 -2.48
CA ALA A 132 4.98 0.76 -3.74
C ALA A 132 3.75 1.67 -3.60
N VAL A 133 2.99 1.55 -2.50
CA VAL A 133 1.83 2.41 -2.23
C VAL A 133 2.25 3.87 -2.06
N ILE A 134 3.28 4.16 -1.26
CA ILE A 134 3.82 5.52 -1.11
C ILE A 134 4.26 6.07 -2.46
N PHE A 135 5.06 5.30 -3.21
CA PHE A 135 5.57 5.72 -4.51
C PHE A 135 4.44 6.07 -5.47
N VAL A 136 3.44 5.20 -5.61
CA VAL A 136 2.35 5.46 -6.56
C VAL A 136 1.49 6.63 -6.11
N LEU A 137 1.12 6.69 -4.83
CA LEU A 137 0.33 7.81 -4.31
C LEU A 137 1.09 9.13 -4.43
N THR A 138 2.37 9.21 -4.09
CA THR A 138 3.12 10.46 -4.17
C THR A 138 3.50 10.86 -5.61
N THR A 139 3.68 9.90 -6.51
CA THR A 139 4.08 10.18 -7.91
C THR A 139 2.88 10.48 -8.81
N PHE A 140 1.77 9.74 -8.66
CA PHE A 140 0.62 9.85 -9.56
C PHE A 140 -0.55 10.66 -9.00
N MET A 141 -0.60 10.90 -7.69
CA MET A 141 -1.62 11.79 -7.10
C MET A 141 -1.14 13.24 -7.27
N GLN A 142 -1.64 13.93 -8.29
CA GLN A 142 -1.29 15.32 -8.58
C GLN A 142 -1.87 16.26 -7.51
N ALA A 143 -1.02 16.57 -6.52
CA ALA A 143 -0.70 17.84 -5.88
C ALA A 143 -1.77 18.87 -5.44
N ASN A 144 -3.04 18.80 -5.83
CA ASN A 144 -4.07 19.70 -5.29
C ASN A 144 -4.50 19.35 -3.85
N MET A 145 -4.01 18.23 -3.30
CA MET A 145 -4.33 17.77 -1.95
C MET A 145 -3.60 18.56 -0.87
N ALA A 146 -2.31 18.85 -1.02
CA ALA A 146 -1.55 19.56 0.01
C ALA A 146 -2.01 21.00 0.20
N ASP A 147 -2.54 21.62 -0.86
CA ASP A 147 -3.02 23.01 -0.82
C ASP A 147 -4.46 23.11 -0.28
N ARG A 148 -5.23 22.01 -0.30
CA ARG A 148 -6.64 21.96 0.13
C ARG A 148 -6.86 21.23 1.45
N LEU A 149 -6.10 20.18 1.70
CA LEU A 149 -6.12 19.34 2.90
C LEU A 149 -4.69 19.20 3.46
N PRO A 150 -4.03 20.32 3.84
CA PRO A 150 -2.63 20.32 4.28
C PRO A 150 -2.40 19.39 5.47
N VAL A 151 -3.36 19.32 6.40
CA VAL A 151 -3.29 18.45 7.58
C VAL A 151 -3.36 16.97 7.19
N THR A 152 -4.30 16.57 6.33
CA THR A 152 -4.42 15.18 5.87
C THR A 152 -3.18 14.75 5.08
N ASN A 153 -2.67 15.62 4.21
CA ASN A 153 -1.45 15.33 3.46
C ASN A 153 -0.24 15.20 4.38
N ALA A 154 -0.07 16.11 5.34
CA ALA A 154 1.01 16.03 6.33
C ALA A 154 0.93 14.75 7.17
N ALA A 155 -0.28 14.42 7.66
CA ALA A 155 -0.50 13.19 8.42
C ALA A 155 -0.17 11.94 7.59
N PHE A 156 -0.56 11.90 6.30
CA PHE A 156 -0.20 10.81 5.40
C PHE A 156 1.31 10.65 5.27
N HIS A 157 2.05 11.72 4.93
CA HIS A 157 3.51 11.65 4.76
C HIS A 157 4.22 11.26 6.07
N LEU A 158 3.84 11.87 7.19
CA LEU A 158 4.42 11.56 8.50
C LEU A 158 4.21 10.08 8.87
N CYS A 159 2.97 9.61 8.82
CA CYS A 159 2.63 8.25 9.20
C CYS A 159 3.19 7.22 8.21
N ALA A 160 3.15 7.50 6.91
CA ALA A 160 3.62 6.57 5.89
C ALA A 160 5.12 6.35 5.96
N TYR A 161 5.92 7.42 6.07
CA TYR A 161 7.38 7.29 6.19
C TYR A 161 7.82 6.79 7.56
N GLY A 162 7.10 7.10 8.64
CA GLY A 162 7.31 6.46 9.94
C GLY A 162 7.05 4.96 9.90
N PHE A 163 5.91 4.53 9.34
CA PHE A 163 5.61 3.12 9.19
C PHE A 163 6.61 2.39 8.28
N PHE A 164 7.00 3.01 7.16
CA PHE A 164 8.03 2.47 6.27
C PHE A 164 9.38 2.29 7.00
N SER A 165 9.78 3.26 7.81
CA SER A 165 11.01 3.20 8.61
C SER A 165 10.94 2.14 9.70
N LEU A 166 9.78 1.97 10.36
CA LEU A 166 9.55 0.86 11.29
C LEU A 166 9.64 -0.51 10.61
N LEU A 167 9.10 -0.66 9.41
CA LEU A 167 9.24 -1.90 8.64
C LEU A 167 10.70 -2.14 8.21
N TRP A 168 11.42 -1.09 7.82
CA TRP A 168 12.82 -1.17 7.46
C TRP A 168 13.67 -1.61 8.65
N THR A 169 13.49 -1.03 9.84
CA THR A 169 14.24 -1.43 11.03
C THR A 169 13.99 -2.88 11.44
N ARG A 170 12.75 -3.40 11.24
CA ARG A 170 12.45 -4.83 11.42
C ARG A 170 13.18 -5.70 10.41
N CYS A 171 13.30 -5.27 9.16
CA CYS A 171 14.10 -5.96 8.15
C CYS A 171 15.59 -5.89 8.47
N LEU A 172 16.09 -4.72 8.86
CA LEU A 172 17.47 -4.43 9.20
C LEU A 172 17.97 -5.34 10.32
N HIS A 173 17.15 -5.55 11.36
CA HIS A 173 17.48 -6.43 12.47
C HIS A 173 17.73 -7.89 12.04
N HIS A 174 17.12 -8.33 10.94
CA HIS A 174 17.37 -9.66 10.37
C HIS A 174 18.55 -9.69 9.39
N LEU A 175 18.97 -8.54 8.85
CA LEU A 175 20.00 -8.44 7.81
C LEU A 175 21.38 -8.06 8.37
N LEU A 176 21.44 -7.21 9.40
CA LEU A 176 22.68 -6.75 10.01
C LEU A 176 22.73 -7.15 11.49
N PRO A 177 23.83 -7.76 11.97
CA PRO A 177 24.02 -8.10 13.38
C PRO A 177 24.38 -6.90 14.26
N THR A 178 24.19 -5.66 13.78
CA THR A 178 24.55 -4.45 14.50
C THR A 178 23.57 -4.18 15.65
N LYS A 179 24.09 -3.89 16.84
CA LYS A 179 23.27 -3.60 18.01
C LYS A 179 22.88 -2.12 18.01
N ALA A 180 21.60 -1.81 18.21
CA ALA A 180 21.17 -0.46 18.55
C ALA A 180 21.65 -0.11 19.98
N PRO A 181 22.02 1.16 20.29
CA PRO A 181 22.16 2.31 19.39
C PRO A 181 23.64 2.56 19.05
N GLN A 182 24.21 1.81 18.09
CA GLN A 182 25.53 2.16 17.54
C GLN A 182 25.40 3.15 16.37
N PRO A 183 26.36 4.07 16.15
CA PRO A 183 26.32 5.02 15.03
C PRO A 183 26.16 4.34 13.66
N LYS A 184 26.82 3.18 13.46
CA LYS A 184 26.69 2.37 12.25
C LYS A 184 25.28 1.82 12.05
N TRP A 185 24.59 1.45 13.13
CA TRP A 185 23.20 1.00 13.08
C TRP A 185 22.28 2.16 12.71
N LEU A 186 22.47 3.33 13.33
CA LEU A 186 21.67 4.53 13.05
C LEU A 186 21.81 4.95 11.58
N ALA A 187 23.04 4.98 11.06
CA ALA A 187 23.29 5.28 9.66
C ALA A 187 22.56 4.29 8.72
N ALA A 188 22.61 2.99 9.01
CA ALA A 188 21.91 1.98 8.21
C ALA A 188 20.38 2.06 8.33
N ALA A 189 19.86 2.43 9.51
CA ALA A 189 18.43 2.61 9.75
C ALA A 189 17.86 3.81 8.96
N LEU A 190 18.63 4.89 8.85
CA LEU A 190 18.21 6.10 8.13
C LEU A 190 18.46 6.04 6.62
N ALA A 191 19.46 5.26 6.17
CA ALA A 191 19.88 5.24 4.76
C ALA A 191 18.74 4.90 3.80
N VAL A 192 18.09 3.74 3.97
CA VAL A 192 17.06 3.27 3.02
C VAL A 192 15.82 4.18 3.01
N PRO A 193 15.21 4.56 4.15
CA PRO A 193 14.07 5.47 4.14
C PRO A 193 14.40 6.84 3.51
N THR A 194 15.59 7.39 3.79
CA THR A 194 16.01 8.69 3.24
C THR A 194 16.27 8.60 1.73
N SER A 195 16.99 7.58 1.28
CA SER A 195 17.21 7.35 -0.16
C SER A 195 15.89 7.12 -0.90
N PHE A 196 14.95 6.39 -0.29
CA PHE A 196 13.62 6.16 -0.86
C PHE A 196 12.81 7.46 -0.96
N LEU A 197 12.80 8.31 0.09
CA LEU A 197 12.18 9.64 0.05
C LEU A 197 12.71 10.48 -1.11
N LEU A 198 14.03 10.58 -1.25
CA LEU A 198 14.65 11.36 -2.33
C LEU A 198 14.29 10.81 -3.71
N ALA A 199 14.25 9.49 -3.88
CA ALA A 199 13.86 8.86 -5.15
C ALA A 199 12.40 9.10 -5.51
N VAL A 200 11.48 9.05 -4.53
CA VAL A 200 10.05 9.34 -4.72
C VAL A 200 9.84 10.80 -5.12
N GLU A 201 10.49 11.73 -4.43
CA GLU A 201 10.38 13.17 -4.71
C GLU A 201 10.95 13.52 -6.08
N LEU A 202 12.10 12.94 -6.45
CA LEU A 202 12.66 13.10 -7.79
C LEU A 202 11.71 12.56 -8.86
N SER A 203 11.12 11.40 -8.64
CA SER A 203 10.15 10.80 -9.58
C SER A 203 8.88 11.64 -9.69
N SER A 204 8.39 12.18 -8.57
CA SER A 204 7.22 13.07 -8.56
C SER A 204 7.50 14.40 -9.28
N ALA A 205 8.71 14.94 -9.13
CA ALA A 205 9.16 16.13 -9.87
C ALA A 205 9.22 15.85 -11.39
N VAL A 206 9.75 14.71 -11.81
CA VAL A 206 9.78 14.28 -13.22
C VAL A 206 8.36 14.05 -13.77
N ALA A 207 7.45 13.57 -12.94
CA ALA A 207 6.03 13.40 -13.28
C ALA A 207 5.24 14.73 -13.37
N GLY A 208 5.90 15.87 -13.12
CA GLY A 208 5.31 17.21 -13.26
C GLY A 208 4.66 17.79 -12.00
N ASN A 209 4.77 17.13 -10.84
CA ASN A 209 4.15 17.60 -9.60
C ASN A 209 4.94 18.70 -8.87
N GLY A 210 6.16 19.01 -9.35
CA GLY A 210 7.09 19.93 -8.71
C GLY A 210 7.70 19.39 -7.41
N PHE A 211 8.80 19.99 -6.97
CA PHE A 211 9.46 19.62 -5.71
C PHE A 211 8.83 20.39 -4.54
N ARG A 212 8.26 19.67 -3.55
CA ARG A 212 7.57 20.29 -2.41
C ARG A 212 8.38 20.10 -1.13
N LEU A 213 9.22 21.08 -0.80
CA LEU A 213 10.11 21.05 0.37
C LEU A 213 9.37 20.72 1.69
N TRP A 214 8.14 21.21 1.87
CA TRP A 214 7.34 20.92 3.06
C TRP A 214 7.00 19.43 3.22
N CYS A 215 6.71 18.72 2.12
CA CYS A 215 6.43 17.28 2.14
C CYS A 215 7.69 16.48 2.49
N VAL A 216 8.85 16.93 2.00
CA VAL A 216 10.15 16.35 2.35
C VAL A 216 10.46 16.50 3.83
N ILE A 217 10.25 17.69 4.40
CA ILE A 217 10.49 17.95 5.83
C ILE A 217 9.60 17.06 6.71
N ILE A 218 8.31 16.97 6.39
CA ILE A 218 7.37 16.12 7.15
C ILE A 218 7.72 14.64 7.02
N SER A 219 8.08 14.20 5.81
CA SER A 219 8.49 12.81 5.58
C SER A 219 9.78 12.48 6.33
N ALA A 220 10.75 13.40 6.36
CA ALA A 220 11.98 13.27 7.15
C ALA A 220 11.71 13.22 8.66
N ALA A 221 10.76 14.01 9.16
CA ALA A 221 10.31 13.90 10.55
C ALA A 221 9.70 12.52 10.84
N GLY A 222 8.94 11.96 9.88
CA GLY A 222 8.40 10.60 9.98
C GLY A 222 9.49 9.54 10.03
N ILE A 223 10.56 9.69 9.24
CA ILE A 223 11.71 8.78 9.25
C ILE A 223 12.45 8.78 10.61
N ALA A 224 12.49 9.93 11.27
CA ALA A 224 13.21 10.11 12.53
C ALA A 224 12.39 9.73 13.80
N ALA A 225 11.08 9.52 13.66
CA ALA A 225 10.16 9.20 14.76
C ALA A 225 10.17 7.72 15.15
#